data_AF-A0A923XMJ7-F1
#
_entry.id   AF-A0A923XMJ7-F1
#
_cell.length_a   1.000
_cell.length_b   1.000
_cell.length_c   1.000
_cell.angle_alpha   90.00
_cell.angle_beta   90.00
_cell.angle_gamma   90.00
#
_symmetry.space_group_name_H-M   'P 1'
#
loop_
_entity.id
_entity.type
_entity.pdbx_description
1 polymer ?
#
loop_
_entity_poly.entity_id
_entity_poly.type
_entity_poly.pdbx_seq_one_letter_code
_entity_poly.pdbx_strand_id
1 'polypeptide(L)'
;MSLKLFRSTGYSSILGPGETRLATHPGWVVLAVSLWIGFVCNVALWRDLRAMGGPGLGRSLLLGAFIASACVAVLSLLGWRRTLKRAAFLLLLLAALTAASIWVQARPLDANLLDQGLRSLVLPSWPSLLRWQFPVLLVGLGVVPILWLSQLRVRRLSGPAQLNANVSGMLLGLLALVLTGWFLYGRA
;
A
#
# COMPACT_ATOMS: atom_id res chain seq x y z
N MET A 1 -51.39 21.24 -35.88
CA MET A 1 -50.89 21.81 -34.61
C MET A 1 -50.30 20.67 -33.78
N SER A 2 -48.96 20.64 -33.66
CA SER A 2 -48.24 19.51 -33.05
C SER A 2 -48.14 19.67 -31.54
N LEU A 3 -48.49 18.59 -30.83
CA LEU A 3 -48.53 18.47 -29.37
C LEU A 3 -47.12 18.58 -28.77
N LYS A 4 -46.86 19.65 -28.00
CA LYS A 4 -45.70 19.73 -27.10
C LYS A 4 -46.04 19.04 -25.78
N LEU A 5 -45.83 17.74 -25.71
CA LEU A 5 -46.09 16.97 -24.51
C LEU A 5 -44.98 15.95 -24.22
N PHE A 6 -43.75 16.43 -24.07
CA PHE A 6 -42.71 15.67 -23.36
C PHE A 6 -41.88 16.62 -22.50
N ARG A 7 -42.25 16.75 -21.23
CA ARG A 7 -41.26 17.05 -20.20
C ARG A 7 -40.32 15.86 -20.17
N SER A 8 -39.07 16.11 -20.53
CA SER A 8 -37.95 15.22 -20.24
C SER A 8 -37.85 15.05 -18.73
N THR A 9 -38.59 14.09 -18.19
CA THR A 9 -38.29 13.54 -16.87
C THR A 9 -37.00 12.76 -17.05
N GLY A 10 -35.89 13.33 -16.59
CA GLY A 10 -34.62 12.66 -16.45
C GLY A 10 -34.78 11.48 -15.51
N TYR A 11 -35.22 10.34 -16.05
CA TYR A 11 -35.12 9.07 -15.38
C TYR A 11 -33.62 8.77 -15.27
N SER A 12 -33.04 9.10 -14.11
CA SER A 12 -31.88 8.35 -13.62
C SER A 12 -32.35 6.91 -13.47
N SER A 13 -32.14 6.12 -14.51
CA SER A 13 -32.54 4.72 -14.53
C SER A 13 -31.92 4.02 -13.33
N ILE A 14 -32.76 3.45 -12.45
CA ILE A 14 -32.38 2.51 -11.39
C ILE A 14 -31.62 1.29 -11.96
N LEU A 15 -31.73 1.05 -13.28
CA LEU A 15 -31.02 0.01 -14.04
C LEU A 15 -29.83 0.54 -14.86
N GLY A 16 -29.47 1.81 -14.72
CA GLY A 16 -28.32 2.40 -15.39
C GLY A 16 -27.02 2.09 -14.65
N PRO A 17 -25.88 1.96 -15.33
CA PRO A 17 -24.57 1.76 -14.71
C PRO A 17 -24.05 3.04 -14.00
N GLY A 18 -24.89 3.69 -13.18
CA GLY A 18 -24.52 4.86 -12.38
C GLY A 18 -23.65 4.46 -11.18
N GLU A 19 -23.97 3.34 -10.52
CA GLU A 19 -23.19 2.86 -9.37
C GLU A 19 -21.79 2.34 -9.75
N THR A 20 -21.58 1.91 -11.00
CA THR A 20 -20.26 1.49 -11.48
C THR A 20 -19.31 2.65 -11.75
N ARG A 21 -19.82 3.89 -11.88
CA ARG A 21 -18.98 5.11 -12.00
C ARG A 21 -18.36 5.55 -10.66
N LEU A 22 -18.97 5.19 -9.53
CA LEU A 22 -18.47 5.53 -8.18
C LEU A 22 -17.48 4.51 -7.62
N ALA A 23 -17.35 3.33 -8.23
CA ALA A 23 -16.46 2.28 -7.75
C ALA A 23 -14.99 2.55 -8.14
N THR A 24 -14.09 2.43 -7.16
CA THR A 24 -12.66 2.72 -7.33
C THR A 24 -11.99 1.67 -8.21
N HIS A 25 -11.17 2.09 -9.17
CA HIS A 25 -10.38 1.18 -10.00
C HIS A 25 -9.41 0.35 -9.12
N PRO A 26 -9.24 -0.97 -9.35
CA PRO A 26 -8.31 -1.78 -8.56
C PRO A 26 -6.88 -1.23 -8.57
N GLY A 27 -6.43 -0.66 -9.69
CA GLY A 27 -5.10 -0.03 -9.79
C GLY A 27 -4.89 1.14 -8.80
N TRP A 28 -5.93 1.93 -8.50
CA TRP A 28 -5.83 2.99 -7.50
C TRP A 28 -5.67 2.44 -6.08
N VAL A 29 -6.32 1.30 -5.79
CA VAL A 29 -6.16 0.60 -4.51
C VAL A 29 -4.73 0.09 -4.37
N VAL A 30 -4.19 -0.54 -5.43
CA VAL A 30 -2.80 -1.00 -5.47
C VAL A 30 -1.84 0.16 -5.20
N LEU A 31 -1.98 1.28 -5.92
CA LEU A 31 -1.12 2.44 -5.73
C LEU A 31 -1.22 3.03 -4.32
N ALA A 32 -2.43 3.25 -3.81
CA ALA A 32 -2.64 3.84 -2.49
C ALA A 32 -2.05 2.97 -1.37
N VAL A 33 -2.30 1.66 -1.41
CA VAL A 33 -1.76 0.71 -0.42
C VAL A 33 -0.24 0.63 -0.51
N SER A 34 0.32 0.55 -1.71
CA SER A 34 1.76 0.48 -1.91
C SER A 34 2.48 1.74 -1.45
N LEU A 35 1.92 2.92 -1.72
CA LEU A 35 2.48 4.19 -1.24
C LEU A 35 2.38 4.31 0.28
N TRP A 36 1.26 3.86 0.87
CA TRP A 36 1.12 3.82 2.33
C TRP A 36 2.19 2.92 2.98
N ILE A 37 2.39 1.72 2.44
CA ILE A 37 3.42 0.80 2.93
C ILE A 37 4.82 1.38 2.73
N GLY A 38 5.12 1.90 1.54
CA GLY A 38 6.45 2.40 1.19
C GLY A 38 6.85 3.68 1.90
N PHE A 39 5.90 4.58 2.19
CA PHE A 39 6.23 5.88 2.80
C PHE A 39 5.70 6.03 4.22
N VAL A 40 4.50 5.57 4.55
CA VAL A 40 3.90 5.82 5.87
C VAL A 40 4.32 4.77 6.88
N CYS A 41 4.32 3.49 6.52
CA CYS A 41 4.72 2.42 7.43
C CYS A 41 6.22 2.43 7.77
N ASN A 42 7.06 3.14 7.03
CA ASN A 42 8.51 3.22 7.28
C ASN A 42 8.88 4.28 8.34
N VAL A 43 8.19 4.31 9.48
CA VAL A 43 8.40 5.30 10.55
C VAL A 43 9.83 5.29 11.12
N ALA A 44 10.47 4.12 11.23
CA ALA A 44 11.84 4.01 11.71
C ALA A 44 12.85 4.66 10.75
N LEU A 45 12.62 4.54 9.45
CA LEU A 45 13.46 5.17 8.42
C LEU A 45 13.40 6.70 8.53
N TRP A 46 12.24 7.27 8.80
CA TRP A 46 12.09 8.72 9.00
C TRP A 46 12.71 9.21 10.31
N ARG A 47 12.69 8.40 11.36
CA ARG A 47 13.38 8.70 12.61
C ARG A 47 14.89 8.76 12.40
N ASP A 48 15.43 7.74 11.74
CA ASP A 48 16.88 7.63 11.53
C ASP A 48 17.36 8.75 10.57
N LEU A 49 16.55 9.11 9.56
CA LEU A 49 16.78 10.29 8.72
C LEU A 49 16.92 11.58 9.56
N ARG A 50 15.98 11.82 10.49
CA ARG A 50 16.01 13.01 11.35
C ARG A 50 17.22 13.03 12.27
N ALA A 51 17.63 11.86 12.77
CA ALA A 51 18.79 11.74 13.65
C ALA A 51 20.13 12.02 12.92
N MET A 52 20.23 11.70 11.63
CA MET A 52 21.44 11.89 10.82
C MET A 52 21.67 13.34 10.36
N GLY A 53 20.70 14.25 10.51
CA GLY A 53 20.90 15.69 10.33
C GLY A 53 21.38 16.18 8.94
N GLY A 54 21.11 15.47 7.83
CA GLY A 54 21.72 15.77 6.53
C GLY A 54 20.96 15.32 5.25
N PRO A 55 21.63 15.29 4.07
CA PRO A 55 21.06 15.08 2.71
C PRO A 55 20.55 13.66 2.41
N GLY A 56 20.31 12.84 3.44
CA GLY A 56 19.81 11.45 3.31
C GLY A 56 18.38 11.33 2.77
N LEU A 57 17.65 12.44 2.61
CA LEU A 57 16.25 12.46 2.20
C LEU A 57 16.05 11.75 0.86
N GLY A 58 16.94 11.98 -0.11
CA GLY A 58 16.87 11.34 -1.42
C GLY A 58 16.97 9.81 -1.32
N ARG A 59 17.90 9.30 -0.51
CA ARG A 59 18.09 7.85 -0.32
C ARG A 59 16.91 7.23 0.42
N SER A 60 16.37 7.91 1.43
CA SER A 60 15.16 7.51 2.14
C SER A 60 13.92 7.46 1.24
N LEU A 61 13.73 8.46 0.39
CA LEU A 61 12.66 8.49 -0.61
C LEU A 61 12.81 7.37 -1.64
N LEU A 62 14.04 7.12 -2.11
CA LEU A 62 14.33 6.01 -3.02
C LEU A 62 14.05 4.65 -2.38
N LEU A 63 14.38 4.46 -1.09
CA LEU A 63 14.07 3.22 -0.39
C LEU A 63 12.56 3.04 -0.19
N GLY A 64 11.83 4.10 0.15
CA GLY A 64 10.38 4.08 0.21
C GLY A 64 9.73 3.76 -1.15
N ALA A 65 10.25 4.34 -2.22
CA ALA A 65 9.82 4.06 -3.59
C ALA A 65 10.14 2.62 -4.02
N PHE A 66 11.29 2.07 -3.60
CA PHE A 66 11.67 0.68 -3.83
C PHE A 66 10.67 -0.29 -3.18
N ILE A 67 10.36 -0.07 -1.88
CA ILE A 67 9.37 -0.87 -1.15
C ILE A 67 7.98 -0.74 -1.78
N ALA A 68 7.56 0.48 -2.12
CA ALA A 68 6.27 0.72 -2.79
C ALA A 68 6.20 -0.01 -4.14
N SER A 69 7.27 0.02 -4.94
CA SER A 69 7.33 -0.63 -6.26
C SER A 69 7.22 -2.14 -6.14
N ALA A 70 7.89 -2.75 -5.15
CA ALA A 70 7.72 -4.17 -4.85
C ALA A 70 6.27 -4.51 -4.47
N CYS A 71 5.64 -3.68 -3.64
CA CYS A 71 4.23 -3.85 -3.27
C CYS A 71 3.30 -3.72 -4.48
N VAL A 72 3.55 -2.77 -5.39
CA VAL A 72 2.78 -2.62 -6.64
C VAL A 72 2.87 -3.89 -7.48
N ALA A 73 4.07 -4.46 -7.64
CA ALA A 73 4.25 -5.68 -8.42
C ALA A 73 3.45 -6.86 -7.83
N VAL A 74 3.58 -7.10 -6.52
CA VAL A 74 2.89 -8.19 -5.81
C VAL A 74 1.37 -8.01 -5.82
N LEU A 75 0.88 -6.81 -5.48
CA LEU A 75 -0.56 -6.54 -5.43
C LEU A 75 -1.21 -6.54 -6.81
N SER A 76 -0.48 -6.14 -7.86
CA SER A 76 -0.99 -6.22 -9.23
C SER A 76 -1.12 -7.67 -9.67
N LEU A 77 -0.17 -8.54 -9.34
CA LEU A 77 -0.27 -9.99 -9.59
C LEU A 77 -1.48 -10.60 -8.86
N LEU A 78 -1.72 -10.17 -7.62
CA LEU A 78 -2.84 -10.59 -6.77
C LEU A 78 -4.10 -9.75 -6.96
N GLY A 79 -4.20 -8.96 -8.04
CA GLY A 79 -5.25 -7.97 -8.29
C GLY A 79 -6.65 -8.52 -8.55
N TRP A 80 -6.92 -9.79 -8.27
CA TRP A 80 -8.21 -10.42 -8.55
C TRP A 80 -9.30 -10.07 -7.53
N ARG A 81 -10.55 -10.29 -7.93
CA ARG A 81 -11.76 -9.96 -7.17
C ARG A 81 -11.72 -10.37 -5.69
N ARG A 82 -11.21 -11.56 -5.39
CA ARG A 82 -11.18 -12.12 -4.02
C ARG A 82 -9.83 -11.97 -3.33
N THR A 83 -8.74 -11.82 -4.09
CA THR A 83 -7.38 -11.84 -3.57
C THR A 83 -6.87 -10.44 -3.27
N LEU A 84 -7.25 -9.40 -4.02
CA LEU A 84 -6.68 -8.06 -3.86
C LEU A 84 -6.85 -7.52 -2.44
N LYS A 85 -8.08 -7.53 -1.92
CA LYS A 85 -8.35 -7.03 -0.55
C LYS A 85 -7.64 -7.87 0.52
N ARG A 86 -7.55 -9.19 0.34
CA ARG A 86 -6.87 -10.10 1.29
C ARG A 86 -5.37 -9.87 1.28
N ALA A 87 -4.77 -9.74 0.10
CA ALA A 87 -3.34 -9.45 -0.07
C ALA A 87 -2.99 -8.08 0.51
N ALA A 88 -3.78 -7.04 0.19
CA ALA A 88 -3.59 -5.70 0.74
C ALA A 88 -3.76 -5.66 2.27
N PHE A 89 -4.76 -6.36 2.82
CA PHE A 89 -4.91 -6.52 4.27
C PHE A 89 -3.67 -7.14 4.92
N LEU A 90 -3.19 -8.26 4.37
CA LEU A 90 -2.03 -8.97 4.91
C LEU A 90 -0.76 -8.12 4.83
N LEU A 91 -0.52 -7.45 3.69
CA LEU A 91 0.64 -6.59 3.53
C LEU A 91 0.59 -5.37 4.46
N LEU A 92 -0.56 -4.72 4.63
CA LEU A 92 -0.73 -3.62 5.57
C LEU A 92 -0.50 -4.07 7.01
N LEU A 93 -1.06 -5.21 7.40
CA LEU A 93 -0.89 -5.76 8.74
C LEU A 93 0.58 -6.11 9.01
N LEU A 94 1.25 -6.80 8.08
CA LEU A 94 2.66 -7.14 8.20
C LEU A 94 3.53 -5.88 8.25
N ALA A 95 3.28 -4.89 7.39
CA ALA A 95 4.02 -3.63 7.39
C ALA A 95 3.83 -2.85 8.70
N ALA A 96 2.62 -2.82 9.25
CA ALA A 96 2.35 -2.16 10.53
C ALA A 96 3.02 -2.90 11.70
N LEU A 97 2.96 -4.23 11.71
CA LEU A 97 3.62 -5.08 12.71
C LEU A 97 5.13 -4.90 12.70
N THR A 98 5.76 -4.91 11.52
CA THR A 98 7.20 -4.71 11.41
C THR A 98 7.61 -3.30 11.81
N ALA A 99 6.87 -2.29 11.36
CA ALA A 99 7.09 -0.90 11.71
C ALA A 99 7.03 -0.67 13.23
N ALA A 100 5.97 -1.16 13.89
CA ALA A 100 5.79 -1.04 15.32
C ALA A 100 6.86 -1.82 16.09
N SER A 101 7.22 -3.02 15.63
CA SER A 101 8.24 -3.86 16.26
C SER A 101 9.63 -3.23 16.20
N ILE A 102 10.04 -2.70 15.04
CA ILE A 102 11.32 -2.00 14.87
C ILE A 102 11.36 -0.74 15.74
N TRP A 103 10.25 0.00 15.77
CA TRP A 103 10.15 1.25 16.54
C TRP A 103 10.33 1.02 18.04
N VAL A 104 9.52 0.13 18.61
CA VAL A 104 9.39 -0.07 20.05
C VAL A 104 10.65 -0.69 20.66
N GLN A 105 11.33 -1.52 19.86
CA GLN A 105 12.62 -2.14 20.22
C GLN A 105 13.82 -1.25 19.89
N ALA A 106 13.60 -0.04 19.36
CA ALA A 106 14.64 0.92 18.98
C ALA A 106 15.75 0.29 18.11
N ARG A 107 15.38 -0.63 17.20
CA ARG A 107 16.36 -1.33 16.37
C ARG A 107 16.96 -0.39 15.32
N PRO A 108 18.27 -0.43 15.08
CA PRO A 108 18.90 0.29 13.98
C PRO A 108 18.55 -0.36 12.65
N LEU A 109 18.34 0.45 11.61
CA LEU A 109 18.18 -0.02 10.23
C LEU A 109 19.56 -0.26 9.59
N ASP A 110 20.18 -1.39 9.93
CA ASP A 110 21.48 -1.80 9.43
C ASP A 110 21.41 -3.05 8.53
N ALA A 111 22.56 -3.44 7.94
CA ALA A 111 22.64 -4.60 7.05
C ALA A 111 22.24 -5.92 7.74
N ASN A 112 22.43 -5.98 9.06
CA ASN A 112 22.19 -7.18 9.87
C ASN A 112 20.72 -7.29 10.32
N LEU A 113 19.87 -6.32 9.99
CA LEU A 113 18.46 -6.32 10.40
C LEU A 113 17.72 -7.57 9.94
N LEU A 114 18.06 -8.09 8.74
CA LEU A 114 17.47 -9.32 8.21
C LEU A 114 18.00 -10.59 8.89
N ASP A 115 19.23 -10.57 9.43
CA ASP A 115 19.85 -11.71 10.11
C ASP A 115 19.20 -11.98 11.48
N GLN A 116 18.47 -11.00 12.02
CA GLN A 116 17.73 -11.12 13.28
C GLN A 116 16.48 -12.02 13.16
N GLY A 117 16.15 -12.47 11.94
CA GLY A 117 15.09 -13.42 11.66
C GLY A 117 13.68 -12.81 11.60
N LEU A 118 12.84 -13.36 10.73
CA LEU A 118 11.50 -12.83 10.41
C LEU A 118 10.59 -12.68 11.64
N ARG A 119 10.64 -13.62 12.59
CA ARG A 119 9.80 -13.57 13.80
C ARG A 119 10.08 -12.31 14.63
N SER A 120 11.35 -11.96 14.80
CA SER A 120 11.75 -10.83 15.65
C SER A 120 11.48 -9.48 14.99
N LEU A 121 11.39 -9.47 13.65
CA LEU A 121 10.98 -8.32 12.86
C LEU A 121 9.48 -8.07 12.94
N VAL A 122 8.65 -9.12 12.92
CA VAL A 122 7.18 -8.98 12.91
C VAL A 122 6.59 -8.86 14.31
N LEU A 123 7.14 -9.61 15.28
CA LEU A 123 6.65 -9.67 16.65
C LEU A 123 7.75 -9.20 17.61
N PRO A 124 7.49 -8.16 18.42
CA PRO A 124 8.48 -7.69 19.36
C PRO A 124 8.52 -8.61 20.59
N SER A 125 9.52 -8.39 21.45
CA SER A 125 9.62 -9.09 22.73
C SER A 125 8.39 -8.85 23.61
N TRP A 126 8.08 -9.81 24.49
CA TRP A 126 6.88 -9.75 25.35
C TRP A 126 6.73 -8.43 26.11
N PRO A 127 7.76 -7.86 26.75
CA PRO A 127 7.64 -6.57 27.45
C PRO A 127 7.34 -5.41 26.49
N SER A 128 7.79 -5.49 25.24
CA SER A 128 7.60 -4.46 24.23
C SER A 128 6.15 -4.41 23.74
N LEU A 129 5.41 -5.52 23.77
CA LEU A 129 3.98 -5.54 23.42
C LEU A 129 3.14 -4.66 24.36
N LEU A 130 3.57 -4.51 25.61
CA LEU A 130 2.90 -3.70 26.63
C LEU A 130 3.21 -2.20 26.52
N ARG A 131 4.19 -1.81 25.70
CA ARG A 131 4.49 -0.40 25.48
C ARG A 131 3.36 0.24 24.66
N TRP A 132 2.78 1.33 25.16
CA TRP A 132 1.67 2.05 24.53
C TRP A 132 1.92 2.46 23.06
N GLN A 133 3.19 2.66 22.68
CA GLN A 133 3.60 3.00 21.32
C GLN A 133 3.26 1.87 20.33
N PHE A 134 3.32 0.60 20.76
CA PHE A 134 3.03 -0.55 19.92
C PHE A 134 1.56 -0.55 19.44
N PRO A 135 0.53 -0.53 20.30
CA PRO A 135 -0.86 -0.48 19.86
C PRO A 135 -1.18 0.83 19.12
N VAL A 136 -0.59 1.96 19.50
CA VAL A 136 -0.81 3.24 18.78
C VAL A 136 -0.31 3.15 17.33
N LEU A 137 0.89 2.63 17.11
CA LEU A 137 1.43 2.44 15.76
C LEU A 137 0.64 1.37 14.98
N LEU A 138 0.24 0.27 15.61
CA LEU A 138 -0.60 -0.73 14.95
C LEU A 138 -1.95 -0.17 14.50
N VAL A 139 -2.60 0.64 15.35
CA VAL A 139 -3.86 1.27 15.00
C VAL A 139 -3.65 2.28 13.86
N GLY A 140 -2.69 3.19 14.01
CA GLY A 140 -2.44 4.25 13.04
C GLY A 140 -1.96 3.73 11.67
N LEU A 141 -1.00 2.81 11.66
CA LEU A 141 -0.37 2.31 10.43
C LEU A 141 -1.10 1.13 9.80
N GLY A 142 -1.80 0.33 10.60
CA GLY A 142 -2.46 -0.90 10.16
C GLY A 142 -3.98 -0.80 10.17
N VAL A 143 -4.60 -0.59 11.33
CA VAL A 143 -6.06 -0.64 11.48
C VAL A 143 -6.75 0.45 10.66
N VAL A 144 -6.27 1.70 10.70
CA VAL A 144 -6.86 2.81 9.93
C VAL A 144 -6.93 2.53 8.41
N PRO A 145 -5.84 2.19 7.71
CA PRO A 145 -5.91 1.89 6.28
C PRO A 145 -6.66 0.58 5.98
N ILE A 146 -6.66 -0.39 6.90
CA ILE A 146 -7.46 -1.61 6.78
C ILE A 146 -8.96 -1.30 6.83
N LEU A 147 -9.40 -0.45 7.76
CA LEU A 147 -10.79 -0.01 7.85
C LEU A 147 -11.18 0.76 6.59
N TRP A 148 -10.35 1.69 6.12
CA TRP A 148 -10.55 2.36 4.84
C TRP A 148 -10.72 1.36 3.67
N LEU A 149 -9.83 0.37 3.56
CA LEU A 149 -9.88 -0.67 2.53
C LEU A 149 -11.15 -1.54 2.63
N SER A 150 -11.62 -1.80 3.85
CA SER A 150 -12.82 -2.59 4.10
C SER A 150 -14.08 -1.91 3.54
N GLN A 151 -14.18 -0.59 3.71
CA GLN A 151 -15.29 0.24 3.23
C GLN A 151 -15.23 0.53 1.73
N LEU A 152 -14.05 0.40 1.11
CA LEU A 152 -13.84 0.75 -0.28
C LEU A 152 -14.57 -0.20 -1.25
N ARG A 153 -15.42 0.35 -2.13
CA ARG A 153 -16.07 -0.41 -3.21
C ARG A 153 -15.14 -0.47 -4.43
N VAL A 154 -14.57 -1.65 -4.68
CA VAL A 154 -13.66 -1.87 -5.82
C VAL A 154 -14.45 -2.23 -7.07
N ARG A 155 -14.17 -1.54 -8.17
CA ARG A 155 -14.79 -1.76 -9.48
C ARG A 155 -14.46 -3.15 -9.99
N ARG A 156 -15.48 -3.86 -10.48
CA ARG A 156 -15.30 -5.17 -11.12
C ARG A 156 -14.98 -4.94 -12.60
N LEU A 157 -13.81 -5.41 -13.03
CA LEU A 157 -13.41 -5.42 -14.44
C LEU A 157 -13.79 -6.77 -15.06
N SER A 158 -13.95 -6.80 -16.38
CA SER A 158 -14.03 -8.07 -17.13
C SER A 158 -12.71 -8.83 -17.01
N GLY A 159 -12.73 -10.15 -17.20
CA GLY A 159 -11.53 -10.99 -17.08
C GLY A 159 -10.32 -10.47 -17.88
N PRO A 160 -10.46 -10.20 -19.19
CA PRO A 160 -9.37 -9.66 -20.00
C PRO A 160 -8.89 -8.28 -19.55
N ALA A 161 -9.81 -7.38 -19.18
CA ALA A 161 -9.45 -6.05 -18.71
C ALA A 161 -8.73 -6.11 -17.34
N GLN A 162 -9.13 -7.02 -16.46
CA GLN A 162 -8.46 -7.27 -15.18
C GLN A 162 -7.06 -7.84 -15.40
N LEU A 163 -6.92 -8.81 -16.31
CA LEU A 163 -5.62 -9.39 -16.64
C LEU A 163 -4.68 -8.32 -17.19
N ASN A 164 -5.14 -7.50 -18.13
CA ASN A 164 -4.34 -6.40 -18.68
C ASN A 164 -3.90 -5.43 -17.58
N ALA A 165 -4.82 -5.01 -16.71
CA ALA A 165 -4.51 -4.11 -15.59
C ALA A 165 -3.49 -4.72 -14.61
N ASN A 166 -3.61 -6.02 -14.32
CA ASN A 166 -2.68 -6.73 -13.43
C ASN A 166 -1.29 -6.86 -14.06
N VAL A 167 -1.21 -7.23 -15.34
CA VAL A 167 0.07 -7.37 -16.05
C VAL A 167 0.74 -6.01 -16.22
N SER A 168 0.00 -4.99 -16.64
CA SER A 168 0.55 -3.62 -16.78
C SER A 168 1.04 -3.08 -15.44
N GLY A 169 0.25 -3.27 -14.37
CA GLY A 169 0.63 -2.85 -13.02
C GLY A 169 1.86 -3.60 -12.51
N MET A 170 1.96 -4.91 -12.77
CA MET A 170 3.10 -5.72 -12.40
C MET A 170 4.37 -5.27 -13.12
N LEU A 171 4.31 -5.09 -14.44
CA LEU A 171 5.46 -4.66 -15.24
C LEU A 171 5.94 -3.25 -14.85
N LEU A 172 5.02 -2.32 -14.63
CA LEU A 172 5.36 -0.97 -14.14
C LEU A 172 5.98 -1.03 -12.74
N GLY A 173 5.44 -1.85 -11.84
CA GLY A 173 6.01 -2.07 -10.51
C GLY A 173 7.42 -2.66 -10.56
N LEU A 174 7.65 -3.67 -11.41
CA LEU A 174 8.98 -4.27 -11.60
C LEU A 174 9.97 -3.30 -12.23
N LEU A 175 9.55 -2.53 -13.23
CA LEU A 175 10.39 -1.50 -13.84
C LEU A 175 10.78 -0.44 -12.82
N ALA A 176 9.83 0.07 -12.05
CA ALA A 176 10.11 1.03 -10.98
C ALA A 176 11.00 0.44 -9.88
N LEU A 177 10.83 -0.83 -9.54
CA LEU A 177 11.67 -1.56 -8.58
C LEU A 177 13.12 -1.67 -9.07
N VAL A 178 13.32 -2.03 -10.34
CA VAL A 178 14.67 -2.10 -10.95
C VAL A 178 15.30 -0.72 -10.99
N LEU A 179 14.58 0.31 -11.41
CA LEU A 179 15.11 1.68 -11.47
C LEU A 179 15.50 2.19 -10.08
N THR A 180 14.60 2.09 -9.10
CA THR A 180 14.87 2.53 -7.73
C THR A 180 16.01 1.74 -7.09
N GLY A 181 16.09 0.42 -7.33
CA GLY A 181 17.21 -0.42 -6.91
C GLY A 181 18.52 -0.01 -7.57
N TRP A 182 18.52 0.25 -8.87
CA TRP A 182 19.70 0.72 -9.60
C TRP A 182 20.21 2.06 -9.05
N PHE A 183 19.33 3.01 -8.72
CA PHE A 183 19.75 4.26 -8.09
C PHE A 183 20.26 4.08 -6.64
N LEU A 184 19.76 3.09 -5.91
CA LEU A 184 20.18 2.79 -4.54
C LEU A 184 21.53 2.07 -4.45
N TYR A 185 21.81 1.16 -5.39
CA TYR A 185 22.95 0.24 -5.32
C TYR A 185 23.96 0.40 -6.47
N GLY A 186 23.54 0.92 -7.62
CA GLY A 186 24.36 1.04 -8.84
C GLY A 186 25.25 2.28 -8.89
N ARG A 187 25.26 3.13 -7.85
CA ARG A 187 26.18 4.27 -7.70
C ARG A 187 27.34 3.99 -6.72
N ALA A 188 27.61 2.71 -6.43
CA ALA A 188 28.80 2.30 -5.68
C ALA A 188 30.03 2.28 -6.58
#